data_AF-A0A6I1EST1-F1
#
_entry.id   AF-A0A6I1EST1-F1
#
_cell.length_a   1.000
_cell.length_b   1.000
_cell.length_c   1.000
_cell.angle_alpha   90.00
_cell.angle_beta   90.00
_cell.angle_gamma   90.00
#
_symmetry.space_group_name_H-M   'P 1'
#
loop_
_entity.id
_entity.type
_entity.pdbx_description
1 polymer ?
#
loop_
_entity_poly.entity_id
_entity_poly.type
_entity_poly.pdbx_seq_one_letter_code
_entity_poly.pdbx_strand_id
1 'polypeptide(L)'
;MNQIIRNTNPLFAPLLQELENQEFIKLFAEDPYTALEKVGIEMDLAEFTAYLSQDRDLYDSIIKKISTQVDVTSMDIPASSCCS
;
A
#
# COMPACT_ATOMS: atom_id res chain seq x y z
N MET A 1 -14.85 -2.47 -24.96
CA MET A 1 -13.96 -1.90 -23.93
C MET A 1 -14.38 -2.52 -22.61
N ASN A 2 -13.72 -3.59 -22.18
CA ASN A 2 -14.08 -4.28 -20.94
C ASN A 2 -13.35 -3.61 -19.78
N GLN A 3 -14.00 -2.66 -19.12
CA GLN A 3 -13.56 -2.20 -17.82
C GLN A 3 -13.77 -3.37 -16.85
N ILE A 4 -12.69 -4.05 -16.50
CA ILE A 4 -12.65 -4.98 -15.38
C ILE A 4 -12.76 -4.11 -14.13
N ILE A 5 -13.99 -3.88 -13.67
CA ILE A 5 -14.23 -3.43 -12.30
C ILE A 5 -13.87 -4.64 -11.44
N ARG A 6 -12.60 -4.73 -11.07
CA ARG A 6 -12.09 -5.76 -10.16
C ARG A 6 -12.86 -5.59 -8.86
N ASN A 7 -13.59 -6.63 -8.46
CA ASN A 7 -14.32 -6.69 -7.21
C ASN A 7 -13.30 -6.72 -6.07
N THR A 8 -12.68 -5.59 -5.76
CA THR A 8 -11.94 -5.47 -4.51
C THR A 8 -12.95 -5.74 -3.40
N ASN A 9 -12.63 -6.69 -2.53
CA ASN A 9 -13.49 -6.99 -1.39
C ASN A 9 -13.80 -5.68 -0.65
N PRO A 10 -15.10 -5.31 -0.47
CA PRO A 10 -15.49 -4.03 0.09
C PRO A 10 -14.90 -3.77 1.48
N LEU A 11 -14.50 -4.83 2.19
CA LEU A 11 -13.74 -4.76 3.45
C LEU A 11 -12.47 -3.89 3.34
N PHE A 12 -11.76 -3.93 2.21
CA PHE A 12 -10.50 -3.21 2.01
C PHE A 12 -10.65 -1.87 1.30
N ALA A 13 -11.87 -1.45 0.95
CA ALA A 13 -12.09 -0.14 0.35
C ALA A 13 -11.58 1.02 1.23
N PRO A 14 -11.80 1.03 2.56
CA PRO A 14 -11.26 2.06 3.44
C PRO A 14 -9.72 2.08 3.46
N LEU A 15 -9.09 0.90 3.46
CA LEU A 15 -7.63 0.79 3.36
C LEU A 15 -7.11 1.42 2.06
N LEU A 16 -7.70 1.08 0.91
CA LEU A 16 -7.26 1.62 -0.37
C LEU A 16 -7.46 3.14 -0.49
N GLN A 17 -8.46 3.69 0.21
CA GLN A 17 -8.68 5.13 0.29
C GLN A 17 -7.61 5.81 1.17
N GLU A 18 -7.32 5.27 2.35
CA GLU A 18 -6.31 5.85 3.25
C GLU A 18 -4.87 5.69 2.72
N LEU A 19 -4.61 4.73 1.84
CA LEU A 19 -3.35 4.65 1.08
C LEU A 19 -3.17 5.82 0.08
N GLU A 20 -4.13 6.75 -0.03
CA GLU A 20 -3.94 8.05 -0.69
C GLU A 20 -3.34 9.12 0.26
N ASN A 21 -3.20 8.83 1.55
CA ASN A 21 -2.59 9.71 2.54
C ASN A 21 -1.14 9.28 2.86
N GLN A 22 -0.17 10.17 2.64
CA GLN A 22 1.25 9.88 2.89
C GLN A 22 1.56 9.55 4.36
N GLU A 23 0.89 10.20 5.31
CA GLU A 23 1.09 9.90 6.74
C GLU A 23 0.58 8.51 7.09
N PHE A 24 -0.54 8.11 6.48
CA PHE A 24 -1.07 6.77 6.63
C PHE A 24 -0.15 5.72 6.01
N ILE A 25 0.46 5.99 4.85
CA ILE A 25 1.44 5.06 4.25
C ILE A 25 2.64 4.83 5.16
N LYS A 26 3.15 5.88 5.80
CA LYS A 26 4.24 5.76 6.79
C LYS A 26 3.80 4.88 7.96
N LEU A 27 2.62 5.14 8.51
CA LEU A 27 2.06 4.31 9.58
C LEU A 27 1.88 2.86 9.12
N PHE A 28 1.37 2.62 7.91
CA PHE A 28 1.17 1.29 7.36
C PHE A 28 2.50 0.54 7.14
N ALA A 29 3.58 1.25 6.81
CA ALA A 29 4.91 0.67 6.67
C ALA A 29 5.59 0.37 8.01
N GLU A 30 5.38 1.22 9.03
CA GLU A 30 6.00 1.09 10.35
C GLU A 30 5.22 0.14 11.28
N ASP A 31 3.89 0.25 11.29
CA ASP A 31 2.96 -0.52 12.12
C ASP A 31 1.68 -0.86 11.32
N PRO A 32 1.75 -1.89 10.45
CA PRO A 32 0.61 -2.30 9.63
C PRO A 32 -0.59 -2.78 10.46
N TYR A 33 -0.39 -3.33 11.67
CA TYR A 33 -1.48 -3.75 12.53
C TYR A 33 -2.32 -2.55 12.98
N THR A 34 -1.67 -1.53 13.56
CA THR A 34 -2.36 -0.29 13.97
C THR A 34 -2.99 0.43 12.78
N ALA A 35 -2.35 0.40 11.60
CA ALA A 35 -2.91 0.99 10.40
C ALA A 35 -4.22 0.30 9.94
N LEU A 36 -4.27 -1.03 10.01
CA LEU A 36 -5.47 -1.83 9.69
C LEU A 36 -6.60 -1.56 10.70
N GLU A 37 -6.30 -1.52 12.00
CA GLU A 37 -7.30 -1.18 13.02
C GLU A 37 -7.88 0.23 12.80
N LYS A 38 -7.06 1.21 12.44
CA LYS A 38 -7.52 2.59 12.16
C LYS A 38 -8.55 2.68 11.05
N VAL A 39 -8.51 1.77 10.08
CA VAL A 39 -9.47 1.71 8.97
C VAL A 39 -10.61 0.73 9.23
N GLY A 40 -10.75 0.25 10.47
CA GLY A 40 -11.82 -0.65 10.90
C GLY A 40 -11.64 -2.10 10.44
N ILE A 41 -10.41 -2.48 10.08
CA ILE A 41 -10.09 -3.85 9.69
C ILE A 41 -9.53 -4.56 10.93
N GLU A 42 -10.41 -5.29 11.61
CA GLU A 42 -10.08 -6.13 12.78
C GLU A 42 -9.57 -7.49 12.30
N MET A 43 -8.34 -7.53 11.77
CA MET A 43 -7.65 -8.77 11.44
C MET A 43 -6.18 -8.67 11.84
N ASP A 44 -5.59 -9.80 12.20
CA ASP A 44 -4.16 -9.82 12.49
C ASP A 44 -3.31 -9.78 11.20
N LEU A 45 -2.01 -9.57 11.35
CA LEU A 45 -1.10 -9.46 10.22
C LEU A 45 -0.99 -10.78 9.42
N ALA A 46 -1.15 -11.93 10.08
CA ALA A 46 -1.09 -13.23 9.42
C ALA A 46 -2.33 -13.47 8.56
N GLU A 47 -3.52 -13.12 9.07
CA GLU A 47 -4.78 -13.14 8.33
C GLU A 47 -4.74 -12.18 7.14
N PHE A 48 -4.26 -10.96 7.35
CA PHE A 48 -4.12 -9.98 6.28
C PHE A 48 -3.18 -10.46 5.17
N THR A 49 -1.99 -10.96 5.53
CA THR A 49 -1.03 -11.48 4.56
C THR A 49 -1.54 -12.73 3.85
N ALA A 50 -2.29 -13.60 4.55
CA ALA A 50 -2.97 -14.72 3.95
C ALA A 50 -4.00 -14.26 2.90
N TYR A 51 -4.79 -13.23 3.20
CA TYR A 51 -5.72 -12.64 2.24
C TYR A 51 -5.00 -12.06 1.02
N LEU A 52 -3.91 -11.30 1.21
CA LEU A 52 -3.12 -10.76 0.10
C LEU A 52 -2.54 -11.85 -0.80
N SER A 53 -2.17 -13.01 -0.23
CA SER A 53 -1.67 -14.14 -1.02
C SER A 53 -2.74 -14.80 -1.89
N GLN A 54 -4.03 -14.67 -1.52
CA GLN A 54 -5.16 -15.25 -2.21
C GLN A 54 -5.82 -14.26 -3.19
N ASP A 55 -5.80 -12.97 -2.86
CA ASP A 55 -6.35 -11.88 -3.66
C ASP A 55 -5.23 -11.04 -4.29
N ARG A 56 -4.78 -11.50 -5.47
CA ARG A 56 -3.75 -10.82 -6.25
C ARG A 56 -4.18 -9.41 -6.69
N ASP A 57 -5.48 -9.19 -6.91
CA ASP A 57 -5.99 -7.90 -7.37
C ASP A 57 -5.91 -6.85 -6.26
N LEU A 58 -6.20 -7.25 -5.02
CA LEU A 58 -5.99 -6.44 -3.83
C LEU A 58 -4.51 -6.11 -3.64
N TYR A 59 -3.63 -7.11 -3.73
CA TYR A 59 -2.18 -6.92 -3.64
C TYR A 59 -1.69 -5.90 -4.67
N ASP A 60 -2.02 -6.09 -5.95
CA ASP A 60 -1.62 -5.20 -7.04
C ASP A 60 -2.14 -3.77 -6.79
N SER A 61 -3.34 -3.62 -6.22
CA SER A 61 -3.95 -2.32 -5.93
C SER A 61 -3.21 -1.58 -4.81
N ILE A 62 -2.84 -2.27 -3.73
CA ILE A 62 -2.05 -1.71 -2.62
C ILE A 62 -0.67 -1.28 -3.13
N ILE A 63 0.03 -2.16 -3.85
CA ILE A 63 1.36 -1.86 -4.38
C ILE A 63 1.27 -0.64 -5.32
N LYS A 64 0.30 -0.61 -6.23
CA LYS A 64 0.12 0.52 -7.14
C LYS A 64 -0.07 1.84 -6.38
N LYS A 65 -0.91 1.86 -5.34
CA LYS A 65 -1.15 3.07 -4.52
C LYS A 65 0.13 3.54 -3.82
N ILE A 66 0.86 2.62 -3.18
CA ILE A 66 2.12 2.94 -2.51
C ILE A 66 3.16 3.44 -3.52
N SER A 67 3.34 2.75 -4.65
CA SER A 67 4.29 3.13 -5.69
C SER A 67 3.98 4.47 -6.36
N THR A 68 2.72 4.88 -6.44
CA THR A 68 2.37 6.23 -6.95
C THR A 68 2.69 7.36 -5.97
N GLN A 69 2.84 7.06 -4.68
CA GLN A 69 3.09 8.03 -3.62
C GLN A 69 4.57 8.16 -3.29
N VAL A 70 5.33 7.09 -3.48
CA VAL A 70 6.79 7.12 -3.41
C VAL A 70 7.29 7.81 -4.69
N ASP A 71 7.35 9.13 -4.64
CA ASP A 71 8.01 9.91 -5.69
C ASP A 71 9.51 9.58 -5.67
N VAL A 72 9.90 8.68 -6.58
CA VAL A 72 11.28 8.20 -6.77
C VAL A 72 12.25 9.33 -7.13
N THR A 73 11.76 10.55 -7.40
CA THR A 73 12.58 11.75 -7.60
C THR A 73 13.21 12.29 -6.32
N SER A 74 12.76 11.85 -5.15
CA SER A 74 13.32 12.25 -3.84
C SER A 74 14.41 11.29 -3.31
N MET A 75 14.79 10.25 -4.07
CA MET A 75 16.11 9.67 -3.91
C MET A 75 17.12 10.68 -4.46
N ASP A 76 17.47 11.67 -3.64
CA ASP A 76 18.81 12.26 -3.63
C ASP A 76 19.79 11.11 -3.39
N ILE A 77 20.08 10.33 -4.44
CA ILE A 77 21.33 9.63 -4.53
C ILE A 77 22.33 10.77 -4.58
N PRO A 78 23.15 11.01 -3.54
CA PRO A 78 24.31 11.83 -3.75
C PRO A 78 25.09 11.12 -4.85
N ALA A 79 25.01 11.64 -6.07
CA ALA A 79 25.99 11.34 -7.10
C ALA A 79 27.29 11.90 -6.53
N SER A 80 27.93 11.12 -5.65
CA SER A 80 29.26 11.41 -5.16
C SER A 80 30.14 11.33 -6.40
N SER A 81 30.33 12.52 -6.95
CA SER A 81 31.35 12.94 -7.90
C SER A 81 32.36 11.84 -8.21
N CYS A 82 32.30 11.41 -9.47
CA CYS A 82 33.45 11.23 -10.36
C CYS A 82 34.81 11.03 -9.69
N CYS A 83 35.42 9.91 -10.04
CA CYS A 83 36.86 9.75 -10.28
C CYS A 83 37.69 11.02 -10.07
N SER A 84 38.50 11.01 -9.02
CA SER A 84 39.80 11.69 -9.00
C SER A 84 40.74 10.88 -8.14
#